data_AF-A0A950FMT8-F1
#
_entry.id   AF-A0A950FMT8-F1
#
_cell.length_a   1.000
_cell.length_b   1.000
_cell.length_c   1.000
_cell.angle_alpha   90.00
_cell.angle_beta   90.00
_cell.angle_gamma   90.00
#
_symmetry.space_group_name_H-M   'P 1'
#
loop_
_entity.id
_entity.type
_entity.pdbx_description
1 polymer ?
#
loop_
_entity_poly.entity_id
_entity_poly.type
_entity_poly.pdbx_seq_one_letter_code
_entity_poly.pdbx_strand_id
1 'polypeptide(L)'
;MNDGANDGDAGAARRDEAYRHAQALVLLGEPKTAVDLMRRVMSAARASLPPASVTLFRALLQYAGILESTDALPEAEFIQTEALEIAVAAQLTTQEAALAFLGYGLLLLKMHDYERALARLKDAVARAEALDDVDELDRQIILAQAWRGQAQAFEALGEFTQASDALDVLMSVKRSIRFVAFAPSRGR
;
A
#
# COMPACT_ATOMS: atom_id res chain seq x y z
N MET A 1 24.83 15.04 26.20
CA MET A 1 25.27 14.79 24.81
C MET A 1 24.16 13.99 24.16
N ASN A 2 23.31 14.68 23.39
CA ASN A 2 22.10 14.15 22.77
C ASN A 2 22.21 14.47 21.28
N ASP A 3 22.83 13.57 20.52
CA ASP A 3 23.14 13.76 19.08
C ASP A 3 22.64 12.61 18.20
N GLY A 4 21.88 11.66 18.76
CA GLY A 4 21.37 10.48 18.04
C GLY A 4 20.06 10.71 17.29
N ALA A 5 19.40 11.86 17.46
CA ALA A 5 18.06 12.11 16.90
C ALA A 5 18.09 12.80 15.52
N ASN A 6 19.20 13.43 15.12
CA ASN A 6 19.25 14.29 13.93
C ASN A 6 19.57 13.50 12.63
N ASP A 7 20.35 12.41 12.73
CA ASP A 7 20.74 11.62 11.55
C ASP A 7 19.60 10.73 11.00
N GLY A 8 18.70 10.26 11.87
CA GLY A 8 17.56 9.44 11.47
C GLY A 8 16.55 10.19 10.60
N ASP A 9 16.30 11.46 10.93
CA ASP A 9 15.33 12.33 10.25
C ASP A 9 15.88 12.84 8.91
N ALA A 10 17.14 13.25 8.87
CA ALA A 10 17.83 13.62 7.62
C ALA A 10 17.89 12.44 6.63
N GLY A 11 18.08 11.21 7.13
CA GLY A 11 18.03 10.01 6.31
C GLY A 11 16.64 9.73 5.73
N ALA A 12 15.58 9.95 6.50
CA ALA A 12 14.20 9.78 6.04
C ALA A 12 13.83 10.81 4.97
N ALA A 13 14.14 12.09 5.21
CA ALA A 13 13.87 13.15 4.26
C ALA A 13 14.54 12.93 2.89
N ARG A 14 15.81 12.45 2.89
CA ARG A 14 16.52 12.10 1.65
C ARG A 14 15.86 10.95 0.89
N ARG A 15 15.30 9.96 1.59
CA ARG A 15 14.58 8.84 0.95
C ARG A 15 13.27 9.32 0.33
N ASP A 16 12.51 10.15 1.03
CA ASP A 16 11.26 10.72 0.51
C ASP A 16 11.50 11.66 -0.69
N GLU A 17 12.60 12.41 -0.68
CA GLU A 17 13.04 13.18 -1.84
C GLU A 17 13.42 12.27 -3.02
N ALA A 18 14.18 11.21 -2.77
CA ALA A 18 14.54 10.25 -3.81
C ALA A 18 13.32 9.54 -4.40
N TYR A 19 12.31 9.22 -3.58
CA TYR A 19 11.05 8.68 -4.05
C TYR A 19 10.29 9.65 -4.96
N ARG A 20 10.16 10.93 -4.56
CA ARG A 20 9.55 11.97 -5.41
C ARG A 20 10.31 12.14 -6.73
N HIS A 21 11.63 12.08 -6.70
CA HIS A 21 12.45 12.13 -7.90
C HIS A 21 12.22 10.91 -8.79
N ALA A 22 12.15 9.70 -8.22
CA ALA A 22 11.83 8.49 -8.97
C ALA A 22 10.45 8.59 -9.64
N GLN A 23 9.43 9.11 -8.95
CA GLN A 23 8.12 9.37 -9.54
C GLN A 23 8.22 10.35 -10.73
N ALA A 24 8.97 11.44 -10.59
CA ALA A 24 9.18 12.39 -11.68
C ALA A 24 9.87 11.73 -12.89
N LEU A 25 10.87 10.87 -12.66
CA LEU A 25 11.54 10.12 -13.72
C LEU A 25 10.57 9.19 -14.45
N VAL A 26 9.69 8.48 -13.75
CA VAL A 26 8.64 7.65 -14.38
C VAL A 26 7.76 8.51 -15.29
N LEU A 27 7.29 9.67 -14.81
CA LEU A 27 6.45 10.58 -15.60
C LEU A 27 7.16 11.15 -16.83
N LEU A 28 8.47 11.34 -16.76
CA LEU A 28 9.30 11.82 -17.88
C LEU A 28 9.67 10.70 -18.88
N GLY A 29 9.20 9.46 -18.67
CA GLY A 29 9.51 8.34 -19.56
C GLY A 29 10.89 7.73 -19.31
N GLU A 30 11.44 7.90 -18.10
CA GLU A 30 12.74 7.38 -17.66
C GLU A 30 12.60 6.26 -16.60
N PRO A 31 11.81 5.19 -16.86
CA PRO A 31 11.46 4.19 -15.84
C PRO A 31 12.68 3.42 -15.33
N LYS A 32 13.64 3.12 -16.21
CA LYS A 32 14.89 2.43 -15.83
C LYS A 32 15.70 3.25 -14.84
N THR A 33 15.84 4.55 -15.10
CA THR A 33 16.56 5.48 -14.24
C THR A 33 15.89 5.61 -12.87
N ALA A 34 14.55 5.63 -12.85
CA ALA A 34 13.76 5.63 -11.60
C ALA A 34 14.02 4.36 -10.75
N VAL A 35 13.98 3.18 -11.38
CA VAL A 35 14.23 1.90 -10.71
C VAL A 35 15.67 1.82 -10.19
N ASP A 36 16.66 2.23 -10.99
CA ASP A 36 18.08 2.21 -10.59
C ASP A 36 18.37 3.20 -9.44
N LEU A 37 17.67 4.34 -9.39
CA LEU A 37 17.71 5.25 -8.24
C LEU A 37 17.18 4.57 -6.99
N MET A 38 15.96 4.02 -7.04
CA MET A 38 15.34 3.39 -5.88
C MET A 38 16.08 2.14 -5.41
N ARG A 39 16.65 1.34 -6.32
CA ARG A 39 17.49 0.20 -5.98
C ARG A 39 18.69 0.61 -5.14
N ARG A 40 19.38 1.70 -5.52
CA ARG A 40 20.52 2.25 -4.76
C ARG A 40 20.09 2.74 -3.38
N VAL A 41 18.98 3.47 -3.31
CA VAL A 41 18.39 3.94 -2.05
C VAL A 41 18.07 2.75 -1.14
N MET A 42 17.53 1.66 -1.69
CA MET A 42 17.14 0.49 -0.92
C MET A 42 18.32 -0.34 -0.44
N SER A 43 19.36 -0.51 -1.25
CA SER A 43 20.60 -1.14 -0.81
C SER A 43 21.22 -0.39 0.37
N ALA A 44 21.23 0.96 0.34
CA ALA A 44 21.71 1.76 1.45
C ALA A 44 20.80 1.66 2.69
N ALA A 45 19.48 1.66 2.50
CA ALA A 45 18.50 1.52 3.57
C ALA A 45 18.65 0.18 4.30
N ARG A 46 18.73 -0.94 3.58
CA ARG A 46 18.93 -2.28 4.17
C ARG A 46 20.24 -2.42 4.94
N ALA A 47 21.29 -1.71 4.52
CA ALA A 47 22.58 -1.73 5.21
C ALA A 47 22.60 -0.89 6.50
N SER A 48 21.69 0.10 6.63
CA SER A 48 21.74 1.10 7.70
C SER A 48 20.58 1.02 8.69
N LEU A 49 19.44 0.47 8.28
CA LEU A 49 18.23 0.40 9.10
C LEU A 49 18.07 -0.98 9.75
N PRO A 50 17.46 -1.05 10.95
CA PRO A 50 17.08 -2.34 11.53
C PRO A 50 16.11 -3.11 10.61
N PRO A 51 16.25 -4.45 10.50
CA PRO A 51 15.54 -5.26 9.53
C PRO A 51 14.01 -5.28 9.72
N ALA A 52 13.50 -5.04 10.94
CA ALA A 52 12.07 -4.97 11.22
C ALA A 52 11.60 -3.54 11.58
N SER A 53 12.28 -2.51 11.05
CA SER A 53 11.92 -1.12 11.33
C SER A 53 10.79 -0.60 10.43
N VAL A 54 9.91 0.24 11.00
CA VAL A 54 8.85 0.95 10.25
C VAL A 54 9.45 1.81 9.13
N THR A 55 10.63 2.38 9.34
CA THR A 55 11.32 3.19 8.33
C THR A 55 11.73 2.36 7.11
N LEU A 56 12.23 1.13 7.31
CA LEU A 56 12.56 0.23 6.21
C LEU A 56 11.29 -0.22 5.48
N PHE A 57 10.25 -0.57 6.23
CA PHE A 57 8.93 -0.92 5.69
C PHE A 57 8.38 0.15 4.75
N ARG A 58 8.32 1.42 5.18
CA ARG A 58 7.86 2.53 4.32
C ARG A 58 8.68 2.68 3.04
N ALA A 59 9.99 2.55 3.16
CA ALA A 59 10.90 2.67 2.02
C ALA A 59 10.69 1.52 1.01
N LEU A 60 10.40 0.30 1.48
CA LEU A 60 10.04 -0.83 0.63
C LEU A 60 8.72 -0.60 -0.10
N LEU A 61 7.69 -0.07 0.58
CA LEU A 61 6.41 0.27 -0.08
C LEU A 61 6.57 1.30 -1.20
N GLN A 62 7.36 2.35 -0.94
CA GLN A 62 7.70 3.34 -1.96
C GLN A 62 8.41 2.70 -3.17
N TYR A 63 9.37 1.81 -2.92
CA TYR A 63 10.08 1.13 -4.00
C TYR A 63 9.17 0.18 -4.79
N ALA A 64 8.33 -0.61 -4.11
CA ALA A 64 7.33 -1.45 -4.76
C ALA A 64 6.40 -0.64 -5.66
N GLY A 65 5.94 0.54 -5.20
CA GLY A 65 5.11 1.42 -6.01
C GLY A 65 5.80 1.93 -7.29
N ILE A 66 7.10 2.21 -7.24
CA ILE A 66 7.87 2.54 -8.46
C ILE A 66 7.93 1.33 -9.39
N LEU A 67 8.30 0.15 -8.88
CA LEU A 67 8.40 -1.07 -9.69
C LEU A 67 7.07 -1.39 -10.39
N GLU A 68 5.96 -1.31 -9.65
CA GLU A 68 4.61 -1.51 -10.17
C GLU A 68 4.25 -0.49 -11.27
N SER A 69 4.60 0.80 -11.07
CA SER A 69 4.36 1.83 -12.09
C SER A 69 5.19 1.65 -13.37
N THR A 70 6.29 0.89 -13.28
CA THR A 70 7.18 0.58 -14.40
C THR A 70 6.97 -0.82 -15.00
N ASP A 71 5.91 -1.51 -14.58
CA ASP A 71 5.55 -2.88 -15.01
C ASP A 71 6.60 -3.96 -14.66
N ALA A 72 7.48 -3.68 -13.68
CA ALA A 72 8.42 -4.65 -13.11
C ALA A 72 7.73 -5.49 -12.02
N LEU A 73 6.66 -6.22 -12.41
CA LEU A 73 5.74 -6.87 -11.47
C LEU A 73 6.40 -7.96 -10.60
N PRO A 74 7.28 -8.86 -11.13
CA PRO A 74 7.93 -9.87 -10.30
C PRO A 74 8.83 -9.27 -9.24
N GLU A 75 9.60 -8.23 -9.58
CA GLU A 75 10.40 -7.49 -8.61
C GLU A 75 9.52 -6.76 -7.60
N ALA A 76 8.40 -6.17 -8.04
CA ALA A 76 7.45 -5.52 -7.13
C ALA A 76 6.88 -6.53 -6.11
N GLU A 77 6.54 -7.75 -6.54
CA GLU A 77 6.05 -8.81 -5.66
C GLU A 77 7.10 -9.20 -4.61
N PHE A 78 8.36 -9.36 -5.03
CA PHE A 78 9.44 -9.66 -4.11
C PHE A 78 9.57 -8.59 -3.02
N ILE A 79 9.54 -7.31 -3.41
CA ILE A 79 9.64 -6.18 -2.46
C ILE A 79 8.40 -6.06 -1.56
N GLN A 80 7.19 -6.29 -2.09
CA GLN A 80 5.95 -6.32 -1.29
C GLN A 80 5.99 -7.45 -0.26
N THR A 81 6.49 -8.64 -0.62
CA THR A 81 6.60 -9.78 0.30
C THR A 81 7.50 -9.42 1.49
N GLU A 82 8.67 -8.82 1.23
CA GLU A 82 9.58 -8.35 2.28
C GLU A 82 8.92 -7.28 3.16
N ALA A 83 8.19 -6.32 2.58
CA ALA A 83 7.47 -5.31 3.35
C ALA A 83 6.42 -5.93 4.28
N LEU A 84 5.67 -6.93 3.80
CA LEU A 84 4.68 -7.63 4.62
C LEU A 84 5.30 -8.47 5.73
N GLU A 85 6.46 -9.10 5.49
CA GLU A 85 7.20 -9.81 6.54
C GLU A 85 7.57 -8.87 7.68
N ILE A 86 8.03 -7.65 7.36
CA ILE A 86 8.28 -6.62 8.38
C ILE A 86 6.99 -6.22 9.09
N ALA A 87 5.90 -5.98 8.36
CA ALA A 87 4.63 -5.59 8.95
C ALA A 87 4.09 -6.64 9.94
N VAL A 88 4.26 -7.92 9.63
CA VAL A 88 3.89 -9.03 10.51
C VAL A 88 4.84 -9.14 11.70
N ALA A 89 6.16 -9.13 11.46
CA ALA A 89 7.16 -9.28 12.51
C ALA A 89 7.12 -8.13 13.54
N ALA A 90 6.89 -6.90 13.07
CA ALA A 90 6.75 -5.73 13.92
C ALA A 90 5.33 -5.53 14.45
N GLN A 91 4.39 -6.45 14.14
CA GLN A 91 2.97 -6.38 14.55
C GLN A 91 2.34 -5.02 14.23
N LEU A 92 2.62 -4.48 13.04
CA LEU A 92 2.11 -3.18 12.65
C LEU A 92 0.59 -3.24 12.51
N THR A 93 -0.09 -2.44 13.31
CA THR A 93 -1.55 -2.21 13.29
C THR A 93 -1.90 -0.86 12.68
N THR A 94 -0.95 -0.21 12.00
CA THR A 94 -1.12 1.12 11.44
C THR A 94 -1.92 1.10 10.13
N GLN A 95 -2.47 2.25 9.75
CA GLN A 95 -3.04 2.48 8.42
C GLN A 95 -2.08 2.06 7.29
N GLU A 96 -0.79 2.30 7.48
CA GLU A 96 0.25 1.92 6.52
C GLU A 96 0.35 0.40 6.32
N ALA A 97 0.15 -0.38 7.39
CA ALA A 97 0.06 -1.83 7.27
C ALA A 97 -1.18 -2.22 6.45
N ALA A 98 -2.36 -1.66 6.74
CA ALA A 98 -3.56 -1.94 5.94
C ALA A 98 -3.36 -1.60 4.45
N LEU A 99 -2.73 -0.46 4.15
CA LEU A 99 -2.38 -0.04 2.79
C LEU A 99 -1.37 -0.97 2.11
N ALA A 100 -0.41 -1.54 2.84
CA ALA A 100 0.53 -2.50 2.29
C ALA A 100 -0.18 -3.79 1.84
N PHE A 101 -1.07 -4.34 2.67
CA PHE A 101 -1.85 -5.52 2.31
C PHE A 101 -2.78 -5.24 1.12
N LEU A 102 -3.40 -4.06 1.09
CA LEU A 102 -4.20 -3.61 -0.04
C LEU A 102 -3.36 -3.53 -1.32
N GLY A 103 -2.23 -2.81 -1.28
CA GLY A 103 -1.33 -2.63 -2.42
C GLY A 103 -0.82 -3.97 -2.96
N TYR A 104 -0.44 -4.89 -2.09
CA TYR A 104 -0.02 -6.22 -2.52
C TYR A 104 -1.16 -7.03 -3.14
N GLY A 105 -2.36 -6.97 -2.57
CA GLY A 105 -3.55 -7.59 -3.18
C GLY A 105 -3.84 -7.06 -4.58
N LEU A 106 -3.74 -5.74 -4.78
CA LEU A 106 -3.93 -5.11 -6.09
C LEU A 106 -2.82 -5.47 -7.09
N LEU A 107 -1.57 -5.60 -6.63
CA LEU A 107 -0.46 -6.09 -7.46
C LEU A 107 -0.74 -7.52 -7.96
N LEU A 108 -1.21 -8.41 -7.07
CA LEU A 108 -1.53 -9.80 -7.43
C LEU A 108 -2.68 -9.88 -8.45
N LEU A 109 -3.66 -8.96 -8.39
CA LEU A 109 -4.68 -8.83 -9.44
C LEU A 109 -4.06 -8.50 -10.81
N LYS A 110 -3.08 -7.59 -10.85
CA LYS A 110 -2.35 -7.25 -12.10
C LYS A 110 -1.57 -8.45 -12.64
N MET A 111 -1.09 -9.31 -11.75
CA MET A 111 -0.38 -10.55 -12.09
C MET A 111 -1.32 -11.73 -12.40
N HIS A 112 -2.63 -11.52 -12.32
CA HIS A 112 -3.66 -12.55 -12.50
C HIS A 112 -3.60 -13.70 -11.46
N ASP A 113 -2.98 -13.46 -10.31
CA ASP A 113 -2.95 -14.39 -9.18
C ASP A 113 -4.14 -14.10 -8.24
N TYR A 114 -5.33 -14.49 -8.70
CA TYR A 114 -6.58 -14.08 -8.07
C TYR A 114 -6.80 -14.71 -6.69
N GLU A 115 -6.33 -15.93 -6.47
CA GLU A 115 -6.47 -16.61 -5.17
C GLU A 115 -5.63 -15.91 -4.09
N ARG A 116 -4.35 -15.62 -4.39
CA ARG A 116 -3.49 -14.89 -3.45
C ARG A 116 -3.95 -13.43 -3.32
N ALA A 117 -4.44 -12.81 -4.40
CA ALA A 117 -5.05 -11.48 -4.32
C ALA A 117 -6.21 -11.45 -3.33
N LEU A 118 -7.15 -12.40 -3.40
CA LEU A 118 -8.27 -12.48 -2.47
C LEU A 118 -7.82 -12.61 -1.01
N ALA A 119 -6.81 -13.43 -0.73
CA ALA A 119 -6.26 -13.55 0.61
C ALA A 119 -5.74 -12.20 1.13
N ARG A 120 -4.93 -11.48 0.35
CA ARG A 120 -4.36 -10.19 0.75
C ARG A 120 -5.40 -9.08 0.86
N LEU A 121 -6.40 -9.07 -0.01
CA LEU A 121 -7.47 -8.07 0.04
C LEU A 121 -8.40 -8.30 1.24
N LYS A 122 -8.62 -9.55 1.67
CA LYS A 122 -9.35 -9.87 2.91
C LYS A 122 -8.56 -9.43 4.15
N ASP A 123 -7.26 -9.69 4.17
CA ASP A 123 -6.37 -9.19 5.23
C ASP A 123 -6.41 -7.65 5.31
N ALA A 124 -6.45 -6.96 4.17
CA ALA A 124 -6.57 -5.51 4.11
C ALA A 124 -7.88 -4.99 4.72
N VAL A 125 -9.02 -5.64 4.42
CA VAL A 125 -10.32 -5.32 5.03
C VAL A 125 -10.27 -5.49 6.54
N ALA A 126 -9.85 -6.67 7.01
CA ALA A 126 -9.81 -6.98 8.45
C ALA A 126 -8.92 -5.99 9.21
N ARG A 127 -7.77 -5.62 8.64
CA ARG A 127 -6.89 -4.60 9.22
C ARG A 127 -7.51 -3.23 9.22
N ALA A 128 -8.16 -2.82 8.13
CA ALA A 128 -8.81 -1.51 8.04
C ALA A 128 -9.97 -1.36 9.05
N GLU A 129 -10.73 -2.42 9.29
CA GLU A 129 -11.83 -2.44 10.27
C GLU A 129 -11.32 -2.38 11.71
N ALA A 130 -10.13 -2.92 11.98
CA ALA A 130 -9.48 -2.87 13.29
C ALA A 130 -8.75 -1.55 13.58
N LEU A 131 -8.77 -0.57 12.67
CA LEU A 131 -8.16 0.75 12.89
C LEU A 131 -9.10 1.63 13.74
N ASP A 132 -8.68 1.90 14.98
CA ASP A 132 -9.41 2.76 15.92
C ASP A 132 -9.17 4.26 15.68
N ASP A 133 -7.95 4.66 15.30
CA ASP A 133 -7.50 6.06 15.22
C ASP A 133 -7.20 6.53 13.78
N VAL A 134 -8.07 6.19 12.83
CA VAL A 134 -7.93 6.61 11.43
C VAL A 134 -9.13 7.42 11.00
N ASP A 135 -8.89 8.45 10.19
CA ASP A 135 -9.95 9.24 9.59
C ASP A 135 -10.94 8.30 8.87
N GLU A 136 -12.22 8.49 9.14
CA GLU A 136 -13.27 7.63 8.58
C GLU A 136 -13.22 7.62 7.06
N LEU A 137 -12.94 8.74 6.40
CA LEU A 137 -12.84 8.80 4.95
C LEU A 137 -11.71 7.90 4.45
N ASP A 138 -10.53 7.97 5.07
CA ASP A 138 -9.37 7.16 4.72
C ASP A 138 -9.66 5.66 4.88
N ARG A 139 -10.28 5.26 6.00
CA ARG A 139 -10.71 3.88 6.23
C ARG A 139 -11.69 3.42 5.14
N GLN A 140 -12.70 4.22 4.82
CA GLN A 140 -13.69 3.86 3.80
C GLN A 140 -13.06 3.78 2.39
N ILE A 141 -12.06 4.60 2.08
CA ILE A 141 -11.31 4.52 0.81
C ILE A 141 -10.56 3.17 0.71
N ILE A 142 -9.88 2.74 1.78
CA ILE A 142 -9.20 1.44 1.84
C ILE A 142 -10.20 0.30 1.61
N LEU A 143 -11.32 0.32 2.35
CA LEU A 143 -12.37 -0.68 2.21
C LEU A 143 -12.95 -0.71 0.79
N ALA A 144 -13.22 0.44 0.19
CA ALA A 144 -13.76 0.53 -1.16
C ALA A 144 -12.81 -0.09 -2.20
N GLN A 145 -11.51 0.18 -2.08
CA GLN A 145 -10.52 -0.39 -2.98
C GLN A 145 -10.38 -1.90 -2.79
N ALA A 146 -10.37 -2.37 -1.53
CA ALA A 146 -10.28 -3.79 -1.22
C ALA A 146 -11.49 -4.57 -1.75
N TRP A 147 -12.72 -4.11 -1.48
CA TRP A 147 -13.93 -4.77 -1.96
C TRP A 147 -14.06 -4.77 -3.48
N ARG A 148 -13.67 -3.68 -4.13
CA ARG A 148 -13.58 -3.63 -5.60
C ARG A 148 -12.60 -4.69 -6.14
N GLY A 149 -11.43 -4.81 -5.52
CA GLY A 149 -10.44 -5.81 -5.91
C GLY A 149 -10.94 -7.25 -5.69
N GLN A 150 -11.63 -7.50 -4.58
CA GLN A 150 -12.21 -8.82 -4.30
C GLN A 150 -13.27 -9.18 -5.33
N ALA A 151 -14.17 -8.26 -5.68
CA ALA A 151 -15.16 -8.47 -6.73
C ALA A 151 -14.49 -8.84 -8.06
N GLN A 152 -13.46 -8.09 -8.47
CA GLN A 152 -12.70 -8.38 -9.70
C GLN A 152 -12.07 -9.78 -9.68
N ALA A 153 -11.45 -10.19 -8.56
CA ALA A 153 -10.87 -11.53 -8.45
C ALA A 153 -11.94 -12.63 -8.51
N PHE A 154 -13.07 -12.45 -7.82
CA PHE A 154 -14.16 -13.42 -7.85
C PHE A 154 -14.76 -13.55 -9.26
N GLU A 155 -14.96 -12.44 -9.98
CA GLU A 155 -15.41 -12.47 -11.38
C GLU A 155 -14.43 -13.24 -12.27
N ALA A 156 -13.12 -12.99 -12.10
CA ALA A 156 -12.09 -13.66 -12.90
C ALA A 156 -12.00 -15.17 -12.62
N LEU A 157 -12.35 -15.60 -11.41
CA LEU A 157 -12.44 -17.00 -11.02
C LEU A 157 -13.79 -17.68 -11.39
N GLY A 158 -14.78 -16.90 -11.86
CA GLY A 158 -16.13 -17.39 -12.16
C GLY A 158 -17.04 -17.54 -10.93
N GLU A 159 -16.63 -17.01 -9.78
CA GLU A 159 -17.35 -17.04 -8.50
C GLU A 159 -18.36 -15.88 -8.43
N PHE A 160 -19.36 -15.89 -9.32
CA PHE A 160 -20.23 -14.73 -9.56
C PHE A 160 -21.11 -14.35 -8.36
N THR A 161 -21.47 -15.30 -7.49
CA THR A 161 -22.24 -15.00 -6.27
C THR A 161 -21.40 -14.16 -5.32
N GLN A 162 -20.17 -14.59 -5.04
CA GLN A 162 -19.24 -13.88 -4.17
C GLN A 162 -18.83 -12.52 -4.77
N ALA A 163 -18.71 -12.43 -6.10
CA ALA A 163 -18.50 -11.17 -6.79
C ALA A 163 -19.67 -10.19 -6.55
N SER A 164 -20.91 -10.66 -6.70
CA SER A 164 -22.10 -9.85 -6.42
C SER A 164 -22.14 -9.37 -4.97
N ASP A 165 -21.88 -10.26 -4.01
CA ASP A 165 -21.85 -9.91 -2.58
C ASP A 165 -20.79 -8.84 -2.29
N ALA A 166 -19.59 -8.96 -2.87
CA ALA A 166 -18.52 -7.97 -2.73
C ALA A 166 -18.90 -6.61 -3.35
N LEU A 167 -19.62 -6.61 -4.47
CA LEU A 167 -20.13 -5.39 -5.10
C LEU A 167 -21.21 -4.71 -4.26
N ASP A 168 -22.10 -5.46 -3.63
CA ASP A 168 -23.12 -4.90 -2.74
C ASP A 168 -22.48 -4.20 -1.53
N VAL A 169 -21.46 -4.82 -0.92
CA VAL A 169 -20.68 -4.20 0.15
C VAL A 169 -19.96 -2.94 -0.35
N LEU A 170 -19.31 -3.00 -1.52
CA LEU A 170 -18.66 -1.84 -2.13
C LEU A 170 -19.64 -0.68 -2.33
N MET A 171 -20.88 -0.96 -2.75
CA MET A 171 -21.89 0.07 -2.94
C MET A 171 -22.33 0.70 -1.61
N SER A 172 -22.40 -0.09 -0.53
CA SER A 172 -22.63 0.43 0.82
C SER A 172 -21.49 1.37 1.26
N VAL A 173 -20.24 0.95 1.09
CA VAL A 173 -19.04 1.74 1.40
C VAL A 173 -19.01 3.05 0.60
N LYS A 174 -19.29 3.01 -0.71
CA LYS A 174 -19.36 4.22 -1.55
C LYS A 174 -20.43 5.22 -1.09
N ARG A 175 -21.56 4.73 -0.58
CA ARG A 175 -22.58 5.61 0.03
C ARG A 175 -22.07 6.25 1.32
N SER A 176 -21.34 5.50 2.15
CA SER A 176 -20.68 6.03 3.34
C SER A 176 -19.67 7.13 2.99
N ILE A 177 -18.78 6.88 2.03
CA ILE A 177 -17.83 7.89 1.50
C ILE A 177 -18.57 9.15 1.06
N ARG A 178 -19.65 9.00 0.29
CA ARG A 178 -20.44 10.16 -0.17
C ARG A 178 -20.99 10.97 1.00
N PHE A 179 -21.45 10.30 2.06
CA PHE A 179 -21.96 10.96 3.25
C PHE A 179 -20.84 11.69 3.99
N VAL A 180 -19.71 11.05 4.23
CA VAL A 180 -18.58 11.63 4.97
C VAL A 180 -17.95 12.80 4.20
N ALA A 181 -17.71 12.65 2.90
CA ALA A 181 -17.02 13.65 2.08
C ALA A 181 -17.89 14.86 1.71
N PHE A 182 -19.21 14.69 1.63
CA PHE A 182 -20.13 15.72 1.11
C PHE A 182 -21.28 16.06 2.07
N ALA A 183 -21.26 15.60 3.32
CA ALA A 183 -22.22 16.07 4.30
C ALA A 183 -22.06 17.59 4.46
N PRO A 184 -23.17 18.37 4.36
CA PRO A 184 -23.09 19.78 4.67
C PRO A 184 -22.62 19.92 6.11
N SER A 185 -21.58 20.72 6.33
CA SER A 185 -21.18 21.14 7.67
C SER A 185 -22.41 21.73 8.35
N ARG A 186 -22.97 20.99 9.31
CA ARG A 186 -24.04 21.53 10.16
C ARG A 186 -23.46 22.78 10.82
N GLY A 187 -24.07 23.92 10.49
CA GLY A 187 -23.54 25.26 10.77
C GLY A 187 -23.07 25.44 12.21
N ARG A 188 -21.95 26.14 12.35
CA ARG A 188 -21.67 26.94 13.54
C ARG A 188 -22.41 28.26 13.43
#